data_AF-A0A7K2NQL0-F1
#
_entry.id   AF-A0A7K2NQL0-F1
#
_cell.length_a   1.000
_cell.length_b   1.000
_cell.length_c   1.000
_cell.angle_alpha   90.00
_cell.angle_beta   90.00
_cell.angle_gamma   90.00
#
_symmetry.space_group_name_H-M   'P 1'
#
loop_
_entity.id
_entity.type
_entity.pdbx_description
1 polymer ?
#
loop_
_entity_poly.entity_id
_entity_poly.type
_entity_poly.pdbx_seq_one_letter_code
_entity_poly.pdbx_strand_id
1 'polypeptide(L)'
;AMAALPGVPAALNLGGIANVTVVAPGAEPLAFDTGPANALMDAAVRHFTGGAAAYDEDGRRAGAGRVDPGLLRVLLDDPYYGRPAPKSTGKEQFHLPYLQAALAVAPVAEPDDVLATLARLTAVTVADACRAHGVTRLVVSGGGARNPVLMGMIAEELPGVALGSSDALGLPSDAKEALAFALLGFLTVNGLPGAIPSGTGARRASLLGSITPGREPLRLPEPAGEPPRVLRVVGGP
;
A
#
# COMPACT_ATOMS: atom_id res chain seq x y z
N ALA A 1 -17.29 8.18 -1.62
CA ALA A 1 -16.50 7.86 -0.40
C ALA A 1 -16.38 6.36 -0.28
N MET A 2 -15.25 5.82 0.22
CA MET A 2 -15.03 4.38 0.38
C MET A 2 -16.18 3.70 1.15
N ALA A 3 -16.59 4.29 2.27
CA ALA A 3 -17.69 3.78 3.11
C ALA A 3 -19.09 3.77 2.43
N ALA A 4 -19.25 4.41 1.27
CA ALA A 4 -20.49 4.39 0.50
C ALA A 4 -20.51 3.29 -0.58
N LEU A 5 -19.39 2.58 -0.77
CA LEU A 5 -19.33 1.45 -1.69
C LEU A 5 -20.00 0.22 -1.07
N PRO A 6 -20.68 -0.62 -1.87
CA PRO A 6 -21.31 -1.83 -1.37
C PRO A 6 -20.28 -2.87 -0.91
N GLY A 7 -20.70 -3.72 0.04
CA GLY A 7 -19.88 -4.81 0.58
C GLY A 7 -18.80 -4.34 1.55
N VAL A 8 -17.62 -4.95 1.50
CA VAL A 8 -16.46 -4.59 2.33
C VAL A 8 -15.39 -3.99 1.41
N PRO A 9 -15.37 -2.66 1.24
CA PRO A 9 -14.37 -2.00 0.42
C PRO A 9 -13.04 -1.87 1.17
N ALA A 10 -11.93 -2.00 0.43
CA ALA A 10 -10.60 -1.74 0.94
C ALA A 10 -9.81 -0.84 -0.02
N ALA A 11 -8.96 0.04 0.51
CA ALA A 11 -8.00 0.80 -0.26
C ALA A 11 -6.62 0.12 -0.17
N LEU A 12 -5.99 -0.15 -1.30
CA LEU A 12 -4.66 -0.72 -1.40
C LEU A 12 -3.69 0.33 -1.95
N ASN A 13 -2.58 0.59 -1.26
CA ASN A 13 -1.47 1.35 -1.84
C ASN A 13 -0.32 0.40 -2.20
N LEU A 14 0.11 0.40 -3.46
CA LEU A 14 1.26 -0.35 -3.94
C LEU A 14 2.47 0.58 -4.06
N GLY A 15 3.08 0.91 -2.92
CA GLY A 15 4.32 1.68 -2.83
C GLY A 15 5.55 0.78 -2.91
N GLY A 16 6.57 1.09 -2.10
CA GLY A 16 7.65 0.12 -1.83
C GLY A 16 7.13 -1.08 -1.03
N ILE A 17 6.27 -0.79 -0.05
CA ILE A 17 5.49 -1.75 0.74
C ILE A 17 4.03 -1.63 0.30
N ALA A 18 3.34 -2.77 0.24
CA ALA A 18 1.89 -2.82 0.05
C ALA A 18 1.20 -2.59 1.39
N ASN A 19 0.24 -1.66 1.42
CA ASN A 19 -0.61 -1.46 2.59
C ASN A 19 -2.08 -1.45 2.23
N VAL A 20 -2.91 -1.99 3.10
CA VAL A 20 -4.35 -2.07 2.92
C VAL A 20 -5.05 -1.32 4.04
N THR A 21 -6.12 -0.61 3.70
CA THR A 21 -7.07 -0.02 4.64
C THR A 21 -8.44 -0.60 4.36
N VAL A 22 -8.91 -1.48 5.25
CA VAL A 22 -10.24 -2.10 5.17
C VAL A 22 -11.27 -1.17 5.81
N VAL A 23 -12.36 -0.89 5.09
CA VAL A 23 -13.43 0.02 5.50
C VAL A 23 -14.73 -0.76 5.60
N ALA A 24 -14.79 -1.69 6.56
CA ALA A 24 -15.96 -2.54 6.75
C ALA A 24 -17.17 -1.72 7.29
N PRO A 25 -18.39 -1.96 6.79
CA PRO A 25 -19.58 -1.24 7.26
C PRO A 25 -19.79 -1.40 8.77
N GLY A 26 -19.96 -0.28 9.48
CA GLY A 26 -20.21 -0.28 10.92
C GLY A 26 -19.00 -0.58 11.80
N ALA A 27 -17.79 -0.69 11.22
CA ALA A 27 -16.55 -0.89 11.95
C ALA A 27 -15.57 0.27 11.71
N GLU A 28 -14.67 0.47 12.67
CA GLU A 28 -13.54 1.40 12.50
C GLU A 28 -12.60 0.89 11.39
N PRO A 29 -12.03 1.79 10.55
CA PRO A 29 -11.09 1.38 9.50
C PRO A 29 -9.86 0.67 10.08
N LEU A 30 -9.47 -0.45 9.47
CA LEU A 30 -8.29 -1.21 9.86
C LEU A 30 -7.21 -1.05 8.79
N ALA A 31 -6.06 -0.48 9.16
CA ALA A 31 -4.92 -0.27 8.28
C ALA A 31 -3.71 -1.09 8.73
N PHE A 32 -3.03 -1.71 7.77
CA PHE A 32 -1.81 -2.49 8.01
C PHE A 32 -1.04 -2.72 6.72
N ASP A 33 0.23 -3.07 6.87
CA ASP A 33 1.08 -3.46 5.75
C ASP A 33 0.90 -4.96 5.46
N THR A 34 0.73 -5.32 4.18
CA THR A 34 0.57 -6.72 3.75
C THR A 34 1.92 -7.38 3.50
N GLY A 35 2.93 -6.59 3.13
CA GLY A 35 4.24 -7.10 2.74
C GLY A 35 4.95 -6.20 1.72
N PRO A 36 6.01 -6.71 1.06
CA PRO A 36 6.66 -5.98 0.00
C PRO A 36 5.73 -5.76 -1.20
N ALA A 37 5.94 -4.64 -1.89
CA ALA A 37 5.45 -4.39 -3.24
C ALA A 37 6.65 -4.09 -4.14
N ASN A 38 6.79 -2.84 -4.61
CA ASN A 38 7.87 -2.48 -5.52
C ASN A 38 9.26 -2.55 -4.86
N ALA A 39 9.39 -2.53 -3.51
CA ALA A 39 10.71 -2.49 -2.87
C ALA A 39 11.61 -3.69 -3.25
N LEU A 40 11.08 -4.92 -3.23
CA LEU A 40 11.86 -6.09 -3.62
C LEU A 40 12.04 -6.18 -5.14
N MET A 41 11.03 -5.80 -5.92
CA MET A 41 11.13 -5.79 -7.37
C MET A 41 12.19 -4.79 -7.85
N ASP A 42 12.19 -3.57 -7.31
CA ASP A 42 13.18 -2.53 -7.59
C ASP A 42 14.59 -2.97 -7.17
N ALA A 43 14.72 -3.60 -6.00
CA ALA A 43 15.98 -4.14 -5.53
C ALA A 43 16.52 -5.24 -6.46
N ALA A 44 15.66 -6.15 -6.92
CA ALA A 44 16.00 -7.20 -7.88
C ALA A 44 16.42 -6.62 -9.23
N VAL A 45 15.65 -5.69 -9.80
CA VAL A 45 16.00 -5.03 -11.07
C VAL A 45 17.36 -4.34 -10.98
N ARG A 46 17.57 -3.52 -9.95
CA ARG A 46 18.85 -2.82 -9.76
C ARG A 46 20.00 -3.80 -9.65
N HIS A 47 19.82 -4.88 -8.90
CA HIS A 47 20.83 -5.92 -8.73
C HIS A 47 21.18 -6.60 -10.06
N PHE A 48 20.18 -7.15 -10.76
CA PHE A 48 20.41 -7.94 -11.98
C PHE A 48 20.88 -7.12 -13.19
N THR A 49 20.59 -5.81 -13.21
CA THR A 49 21.06 -4.90 -14.27
C THR A 49 22.35 -4.16 -13.93
N GLY A 50 22.95 -4.41 -12.76
CA GLY A 50 24.11 -3.64 -12.30
C GLY A 50 23.83 -2.14 -12.14
N GLY A 51 22.58 -1.78 -11.84
CA GLY A 51 22.12 -0.39 -11.69
C GLY A 51 21.70 0.32 -12.97
N ALA A 52 21.73 -0.34 -14.14
CA ALA A 52 21.30 0.28 -15.39
C ALA A 52 19.79 0.59 -15.43
N ALA A 53 18.98 -0.17 -14.68
CA ALA A 53 17.57 0.11 -14.47
C ALA A 53 17.24 0.18 -12.96
N ALA A 54 16.27 1.03 -12.61
CA ALA A 54 15.89 1.28 -11.22
C ALA A 54 14.64 0.50 -10.75
N TYR A 55 13.79 0.08 -11.68
CA TYR A 55 12.52 -0.61 -11.48
C TYR A 55 12.10 -1.34 -12.77
N ASP A 56 11.10 -2.22 -12.69
CA ASP A 56 10.56 -2.95 -13.84
C ASP A 56 9.43 -2.13 -14.48
N GLU A 57 9.77 -1.41 -15.55
CA GLU A 57 8.83 -0.55 -16.25
C GLU A 57 7.71 -1.37 -16.91
N ASP A 58 6.47 -1.03 -16.60
CA ASP A 58 5.24 -1.74 -16.99
C ASP A 58 5.22 -3.24 -16.65
N GLY A 59 6.07 -3.68 -15.72
CA GLY A 59 6.18 -5.10 -15.38
C GLY A 59 6.72 -5.96 -16.53
N ARG A 60 7.39 -5.39 -17.54
CA ARG A 60 7.79 -6.13 -18.75
C ARG A 60 8.66 -7.35 -18.46
N ARG A 61 9.58 -7.23 -17.49
CA ARG A 61 10.46 -8.34 -17.10
C ARG A 61 9.71 -9.38 -16.29
N ALA A 62 8.90 -8.95 -15.33
CA ALA A 62 8.03 -9.86 -14.58
C ALA A 62 7.04 -10.62 -15.50
N GLY A 63 6.56 -9.97 -16.56
CA GLY A 63 5.67 -10.59 -17.55
C GLY A 63 6.36 -11.52 -18.54
N ALA A 64 7.67 -11.33 -18.78
CA ALA A 64 8.48 -12.24 -19.59
C ALA A 64 8.92 -13.49 -18.82
N GLY A 65 9.02 -13.38 -17.50
CA GLY A 65 9.37 -14.47 -16.60
C GLY A 65 8.23 -15.44 -16.30
N ARG A 66 8.59 -16.51 -15.61
CA ARG A 66 7.69 -17.52 -15.06
C ARG A 66 7.84 -17.54 -13.55
N VAL A 67 6.71 -17.64 -12.85
CA VAL A 67 6.74 -17.78 -11.38
C VAL A 67 7.44 -19.09 -11.01
N ASP A 68 8.49 -18.99 -10.19
CA ASP A 68 9.17 -20.14 -9.60
C ASP A 68 8.48 -20.53 -8.28
N PRO A 69 7.84 -21.71 -8.20
CA PRO A 69 7.12 -22.12 -7.00
C PRO A 69 8.02 -22.36 -5.79
N GLY A 70 9.29 -22.73 -6.00
CA GLY A 70 10.26 -22.99 -4.95
C GLY A 70 10.63 -21.71 -4.21
N LEU A 71 11.02 -20.68 -4.97
CA LEU A 71 11.32 -19.36 -4.46
C LEU A 71 10.08 -18.72 -3.84
N LEU A 72 8.91 -18.81 -4.48
CA LEU A 72 7.66 -18.27 -3.94
C LEU A 72 7.36 -18.85 -2.55
N ARG A 73 7.49 -20.17 -2.38
CA ARG A 73 7.29 -20.84 -1.10
C ARG A 73 8.28 -20.35 -0.04
N VAL A 74 9.58 -20.29 -0.36
CA VAL A 74 10.61 -19.78 0.57
C VAL A 74 10.31 -18.35 1.01
N LEU A 75 9.86 -17.51 0.07
CA LEU A 75 9.49 -16.13 0.39
C LEU A 75 8.25 -16.08 1.29
N LEU A 76 7.19 -16.84 0.98
CA LEU A 76 5.95 -16.86 1.77
C LEU A 76 6.11 -17.46 3.18
N ASP A 77 7.19 -18.21 3.43
CA ASP A 77 7.50 -18.78 4.75
C ASP A 77 7.99 -17.71 5.77
N ASP A 78 8.16 -16.43 5.39
CA ASP A 78 8.50 -15.37 6.34
C ASP A 78 7.39 -15.20 7.41
N PRO A 79 7.71 -15.26 8.72
CA PRO A 79 6.74 -15.14 9.81
C PRO A 79 5.91 -13.86 9.79
N TYR A 80 6.40 -12.79 9.14
CA TYR A 80 5.70 -11.52 9.00
C TYR A 80 4.32 -11.68 8.36
N TYR A 81 4.20 -12.52 7.32
CA TYR A 81 2.95 -12.69 6.59
C TYR A 81 1.86 -13.31 7.47
N GLY A 82 2.23 -14.20 8.39
CA GLY A 82 1.31 -14.82 9.35
C GLY A 82 0.90 -13.95 10.55
N ARG A 83 1.49 -12.77 10.75
CA ARG A 83 1.12 -11.88 11.87
C ARG A 83 -0.30 -11.30 11.67
N PRO A 84 -1.12 -11.20 12.74
CA PRO A 84 -2.41 -10.52 12.67
C PRO A 84 -2.25 -9.00 12.53
N ALA A 85 -3.26 -8.33 11.98
CA ALA A 85 -3.35 -6.88 11.97
C ALA A 85 -3.72 -6.33 13.37
N PRO A 86 -3.29 -5.10 13.74
CA PRO A 86 -2.45 -4.19 12.96
C PRO A 86 -0.98 -4.63 12.95
N LYS A 87 -0.34 -4.51 11.79
CA LYS A 87 1.09 -4.77 11.60
C LYS A 87 1.69 -3.77 10.61
N SER A 88 2.98 -3.47 10.78
CA SER A 88 3.72 -2.59 9.88
C SER A 88 5.13 -3.14 9.62
N THR A 89 5.68 -2.78 8.47
CA THR A 89 7.02 -3.15 7.98
C THR A 89 7.53 -2.08 7.03
N GLY A 90 8.83 -2.12 6.74
CA GLY A 90 9.43 -1.28 5.72
C GLY A 90 10.53 -1.98 4.94
N LYS A 91 11.34 -1.15 4.28
CA LYS A 91 12.49 -1.57 3.48
C LYS A 91 13.64 -2.08 4.35
N GLU A 92 13.57 -1.93 5.67
CA GLU A 92 14.48 -2.51 6.64
C GLU A 92 14.34 -4.03 6.78
N GLN A 93 13.18 -4.60 6.41
CA GLN A 93 12.99 -6.06 6.33
C GLN A 93 13.06 -6.54 4.88
N PHE A 94 12.32 -5.88 3.97
CA PHE A 94 12.21 -6.31 2.59
C PHE A 94 13.20 -5.58 1.67
N HIS A 95 14.44 -6.06 1.65
CA HIS A 95 15.56 -5.50 0.90
C HIS A 95 16.36 -6.56 0.12
N LEU A 96 17.39 -6.15 -0.63
CA LEU A 96 18.21 -7.07 -1.44
C LEU A 96 18.82 -8.23 -0.63
N PRO A 97 19.43 -8.04 0.56
CA PRO A 97 19.91 -9.18 1.35
C PRO A 97 18.84 -10.22 1.73
N TYR A 98 17.58 -9.80 1.94
CA TYR A 98 16.46 -10.71 2.20
C TYR A 98 16.19 -11.57 0.96
N LEU A 99 16.15 -10.96 -0.22
CA LEU A 99 16.00 -11.68 -1.49
C LEU A 99 17.18 -12.63 -1.75
N GLN A 100 18.42 -12.20 -1.48
CA GLN A 100 19.61 -13.03 -1.68
C GLN A 100 19.61 -14.25 -0.75
N ALA A 101 19.15 -14.10 0.49
CA ALA A 101 18.99 -15.23 1.40
C ALA A 101 17.94 -16.23 0.88
N ALA A 102 16.81 -15.75 0.36
CA ALA A 102 15.81 -16.62 -0.26
C ALA A 102 16.35 -17.35 -1.50
N LEU A 103 17.08 -16.64 -2.38
CA LEU A 103 17.71 -17.21 -3.57
C LEU A 103 18.82 -18.22 -3.25
N ALA A 104 19.50 -18.09 -2.11
CA ALA A 104 20.47 -19.08 -1.66
C ALA A 104 19.81 -20.42 -1.28
N VAL A 105 18.56 -20.39 -0.81
CA VAL A 105 17.78 -21.59 -0.44
C VAL A 105 17.06 -22.18 -1.66
N ALA A 106 16.49 -21.32 -2.51
CA ALA A 106 15.81 -21.71 -3.74
C ALA A 106 16.40 -20.91 -4.93
N PRO A 107 17.50 -21.39 -5.52
CA PRO A 107 18.14 -20.71 -6.65
C PRO A 107 17.21 -20.70 -7.88
N VAL A 108 17.12 -19.53 -8.52
CA VAL A 108 16.40 -19.33 -9.78
C VAL A 108 17.40 -18.80 -10.79
N ALA A 109 17.53 -19.48 -11.93
CA ALA A 109 18.54 -19.16 -12.93
C ALA A 109 18.23 -17.87 -13.69
N GLU A 110 16.97 -17.67 -14.06
CA GLU A 110 16.54 -16.53 -14.88
C GLU A 110 16.12 -15.34 -13.99
N PRO A 111 16.74 -14.16 -14.15
CA PRO A 111 16.38 -12.95 -13.41
C PRO A 111 14.91 -12.53 -13.56
N ASP A 112 14.32 -12.78 -14.72
CA ASP A 112 12.94 -12.40 -15.02
C ASP A 112 11.95 -13.34 -14.30
N ASP A 113 12.31 -14.61 -14.07
CA ASP A 113 11.54 -15.54 -13.23
C ASP A 113 11.53 -15.09 -11.76
N VAL A 114 12.64 -14.51 -11.27
CA VAL A 114 12.68 -13.89 -9.93
C VAL A 114 11.71 -12.71 -9.86
N LEU A 115 11.65 -11.85 -10.88
CA LEU A 115 10.73 -10.71 -10.90
C LEU A 115 9.26 -11.15 -10.99
N ALA A 116 8.95 -12.15 -11.82
CA ALA A 116 7.63 -12.77 -11.89
C ALA A 116 7.20 -13.33 -10.53
N THR A 117 8.14 -13.99 -9.83
CA THR A 117 7.91 -14.56 -8.50
C THR A 117 7.68 -13.49 -7.43
N LEU A 118 8.41 -12.37 -7.47
CA LEU A 118 8.22 -11.25 -6.55
C LEU A 118 6.89 -10.50 -6.79
N ALA A 119 6.47 -10.36 -8.06
CA ALA A 119 5.15 -9.84 -8.38
C ALA A 119 4.05 -10.77 -7.84
N ARG A 120 4.20 -12.09 -8.00
CA ARG A 120 3.28 -13.09 -7.45
C ARG A 120 3.25 -13.07 -5.91
N LEU A 121 4.39 -12.93 -5.24
CA LEU A 121 4.46 -12.76 -3.78
C LEU A 121 3.59 -11.59 -3.31
N THR A 122 3.73 -10.44 -3.97
CA THR A 122 2.91 -9.25 -3.67
C THR A 122 1.43 -9.55 -3.87
N ALA A 123 1.07 -10.20 -5.00
CA ALA A 123 -0.31 -10.56 -5.28
C ALA A 123 -0.92 -11.51 -4.24
N VAL A 124 -0.20 -12.55 -3.84
CA VAL A 124 -0.65 -13.52 -2.82
C VAL A 124 -0.85 -12.84 -1.47
N THR A 125 0.12 -12.05 -1.01
CA THR A 125 0.04 -11.41 0.32
C THR A 125 -1.07 -10.35 0.41
N VAL A 126 -1.32 -9.61 -0.69
CA VAL A 126 -2.48 -8.73 -0.82
C VAL A 126 -3.78 -9.52 -0.80
N ALA A 127 -3.83 -10.64 -1.53
CA ALA A 127 -5.03 -11.45 -1.63
C ALA A 127 -5.39 -12.10 -0.29
N ASP A 128 -4.41 -12.63 0.43
CA ASP A 128 -4.61 -13.22 1.75
C ASP A 128 -5.14 -12.18 2.75
N ALA A 129 -4.59 -10.96 2.73
CA ALA A 129 -5.12 -9.86 3.53
C ALA A 129 -6.58 -9.53 3.16
N CYS A 130 -6.92 -9.51 1.88
CA CYS A 130 -8.28 -9.25 1.42
C CYS A 130 -9.26 -10.37 1.86
N ARG A 131 -8.87 -11.64 1.69
CA ARG A 131 -9.67 -12.81 2.07
C ARG A 131 -9.92 -12.85 3.58
N ALA A 132 -8.89 -12.60 4.39
CA ALA A 132 -8.99 -12.58 5.85
C ALA A 132 -10.00 -11.56 6.39
N HIS A 133 -10.26 -10.49 5.64
CA HIS A 133 -11.18 -9.43 6.01
C HIS A 133 -12.46 -9.38 5.15
N GLY A 134 -12.70 -10.40 4.32
CA GLY A 134 -13.91 -10.49 3.49
C GLY A 134 -14.05 -9.34 2.50
N VAL A 135 -12.94 -8.79 2.00
CA VAL A 135 -12.93 -7.66 1.07
C VAL A 135 -13.63 -8.05 -0.23
N THR A 136 -14.58 -7.23 -0.67
CA THR A 136 -15.36 -7.45 -1.91
C THR A 136 -15.04 -6.44 -3.02
N ARG A 137 -14.36 -5.35 -2.66
CA ARG A 137 -13.92 -4.32 -3.61
C ARG A 137 -12.59 -3.73 -3.18
N LEU A 138 -11.65 -3.65 -4.11
CA LEU A 138 -10.30 -3.20 -3.86
C LEU A 138 -9.99 -1.97 -4.72
N VAL A 139 -9.75 -0.83 -4.06
CA VAL A 139 -9.41 0.43 -4.71
C VAL A 139 -7.91 0.65 -4.62
N VAL A 140 -7.22 0.53 -5.75
CA VAL A 140 -5.76 0.47 -5.82
C VAL A 140 -5.18 1.85 -6.18
N SER A 141 -4.06 2.19 -5.55
CA SER A 141 -3.27 3.39 -5.82
C SER A 141 -1.76 3.10 -5.70
N GLY A 142 -0.94 4.10 -5.95
CA GLY A 142 0.52 4.01 -5.81
C GLY A 142 1.21 3.52 -7.08
N GLY A 143 2.55 3.55 -7.08
CA GLY A 143 3.34 3.25 -8.28
C GLY A 143 3.10 1.87 -8.87
N GLY A 144 2.86 0.86 -8.02
CA GLY A 144 2.59 -0.51 -8.48
C GLY A 144 1.23 -0.69 -9.17
N ALA A 145 0.30 0.25 -9.00
CA ALA A 145 -0.96 0.25 -9.75
C ALA A 145 -0.75 0.43 -11.27
N ARG A 146 0.41 0.98 -11.69
CA ARG A 146 0.81 1.12 -13.09
C ARG A 146 1.49 -0.12 -13.66
N ASN A 147 1.74 -1.15 -12.87
CA ASN A 147 2.31 -2.41 -13.34
C ASN A 147 1.17 -3.36 -13.75
N PRO A 148 0.85 -3.50 -15.05
CA PRO A 148 -0.26 -4.33 -15.50
C PRO A 148 -0.08 -5.81 -15.16
N VAL A 149 1.16 -6.31 -15.08
CA VAL A 149 1.46 -7.70 -14.72
C VAL A 149 1.09 -7.95 -13.25
N LEU A 150 1.54 -7.09 -12.34
CA LEU A 150 1.18 -7.18 -10.93
C LEU A 150 -0.34 -7.06 -10.71
N MET A 151 -0.98 -6.09 -11.39
CA MET A 151 -2.42 -5.91 -11.30
C MET A 151 -3.20 -7.12 -11.83
N GLY A 152 -2.72 -7.75 -12.91
CA GLY A 152 -3.25 -9.01 -13.42
C GLY A 152 -3.14 -10.15 -12.41
N MET A 153 -1.96 -10.33 -11.80
CA MET A 153 -1.76 -11.36 -10.77
C MET A 153 -2.63 -11.14 -9.54
N ILE A 154 -2.82 -9.88 -9.08
CA ILE A 154 -3.76 -9.58 -7.98
C ILE A 154 -5.19 -9.97 -8.36
N ALA A 155 -5.62 -9.66 -9.60
CA ALA A 155 -6.95 -10.02 -10.08
C ALA A 155 -7.16 -11.54 -10.15
N GLU A 156 -6.14 -12.29 -10.58
CA GLU A 156 -6.15 -13.77 -10.59
C GLU A 156 -6.28 -14.36 -9.18
N GLU A 157 -5.58 -13.77 -8.20
CA GLU A 157 -5.68 -14.21 -6.80
C GLU A 157 -7.01 -13.82 -6.13
N LEU A 158 -7.73 -12.82 -6.65
CA LEU A 158 -8.96 -12.32 -6.05
C LEU A 158 -10.18 -12.47 -6.98
N PRO A 159 -10.53 -13.70 -7.40
CA PRO A 159 -11.69 -13.91 -8.23
C PRO A 159 -12.96 -13.44 -7.48
N GLY A 160 -13.72 -12.55 -8.11
CA GLY A 160 -14.95 -11.99 -7.54
C GLY A 160 -14.77 -10.71 -6.72
N VAL A 161 -13.54 -10.25 -6.48
CA VAL A 161 -13.30 -8.92 -5.91
C VAL A 161 -13.27 -7.89 -7.04
N ALA A 162 -14.08 -6.83 -6.92
CA ALA A 162 -14.05 -5.75 -7.89
C ALA A 162 -12.81 -4.88 -7.69
N LEU A 163 -11.86 -4.92 -8.62
CA LEU A 163 -10.69 -4.03 -8.63
C LEU A 163 -11.04 -2.71 -9.34
N GLY A 164 -10.54 -1.59 -8.81
CA GLY A 164 -10.65 -0.27 -9.44
C GLY A 164 -9.53 0.67 -9.01
N SER A 165 -9.26 1.71 -9.80
CA SER A 165 -8.32 2.77 -9.43
C SER A 165 -8.98 3.80 -8.50
N SER A 166 -8.20 4.46 -7.64
CA SER A 166 -8.66 5.66 -6.93
C SER A 166 -9.10 6.77 -7.86
N ASP A 167 -8.55 6.84 -9.08
CA ASP A 167 -8.92 7.83 -10.10
C ASP A 167 -10.39 7.72 -10.48
N ALA A 168 -10.92 6.49 -10.54
CA ALA A 168 -12.32 6.21 -10.85
C ALA A 168 -13.28 6.72 -9.74
N LEU A 169 -12.75 7.04 -8.55
CA LEU A 169 -13.50 7.64 -7.45
C LEU A 169 -13.32 9.17 -7.36
N GLY A 170 -12.71 9.78 -8.37
CA GLY A 170 -12.46 11.23 -8.41
C GLY A 170 -11.32 11.69 -7.50
N LEU A 171 -10.47 10.77 -7.03
CA LEU A 171 -9.26 11.08 -6.28
C LEU A 171 -8.04 10.72 -7.13
N PRO A 172 -7.39 11.71 -7.77
CA PRO A 172 -6.22 11.45 -8.60
C PRO A 172 -5.14 10.73 -7.78
N SER A 173 -4.68 9.56 -8.24
CA SER A 173 -3.71 8.73 -7.53
C SER A 173 -2.43 9.51 -7.20
N ASP A 174 -1.97 10.37 -8.12
CA ASP A 174 -0.78 11.19 -7.95
C ASP A 174 -0.97 12.32 -6.91
N ALA A 175 -2.20 12.78 -6.69
CA ALA A 175 -2.53 13.80 -5.71
C ALA A 175 -2.94 13.23 -4.34
N LYS A 176 -3.21 11.93 -4.25
CA LYS A 176 -3.76 11.27 -3.05
C LYS A 176 -2.90 11.52 -1.81
N GLU A 177 -1.58 11.35 -1.91
CA GLU A 177 -0.67 11.57 -0.78
C GLU A 177 -0.59 13.06 -0.39
N ALA A 178 -0.48 13.95 -1.38
CA ALA A 178 -0.48 15.39 -1.14
C ALA A 178 -1.76 15.87 -0.45
N LEU A 179 -2.92 15.37 -0.88
CA LEU A 179 -4.22 15.65 -0.26
C LEU A 179 -4.32 15.07 1.16
N ALA A 180 -3.74 13.89 1.40
CA ALA A 180 -3.68 13.31 2.75
C ALA A 180 -2.83 14.19 3.69
N PHE A 181 -1.68 14.69 3.25
CA PHE A 181 -0.86 15.62 4.03
C PHE A 181 -1.57 16.97 4.25
N ALA A 182 -2.27 17.49 3.24
CA ALA A 182 -3.06 18.71 3.39
C ALA A 182 -4.18 18.52 4.44
N LEU A 183 -4.86 17.37 4.42
CA LEU A 183 -5.86 17.02 5.43
C LEU A 183 -5.24 16.89 6.83
N LEU A 184 -4.09 16.24 6.98
CA LEU A 184 -3.38 16.17 8.26
C LEU A 184 -3.02 17.55 8.80
N GLY A 185 -2.52 18.45 7.94
CA GLY A 185 -2.26 19.84 8.30
C GLY A 185 -3.52 20.57 8.76
N PHE A 186 -4.64 20.40 8.03
CA PHE A 186 -5.93 20.94 8.40
C PHE A 186 -6.39 20.43 9.77
N LEU A 187 -6.35 19.12 10.01
CA LEU A 187 -6.75 18.52 11.28
C LEU A 187 -5.92 19.07 12.44
N THR A 188 -4.59 19.14 12.27
CA THR A 188 -3.68 19.65 13.30
C THR A 188 -3.92 21.12 13.63
N VAL A 189 -4.10 21.98 12.62
CA VAL A 189 -4.40 23.41 12.82
C VAL A 189 -5.75 23.61 13.52
N ASN A 190 -6.72 22.71 13.31
CA ASN A 190 -8.04 22.75 13.94
C ASN A 190 -8.13 21.94 15.25
N GLY A 191 -7.01 21.49 15.81
CA GLY A 191 -7.02 20.73 17.07
C GLY A 191 -7.71 19.36 17.00
N LEU A 192 -7.84 18.79 15.80
CA LEU A 192 -8.47 17.50 15.56
C LEU A 192 -7.44 16.36 15.40
N PRO A 193 -7.65 15.18 16.01
CA PRO A 193 -6.77 14.04 15.83
C PRO A 193 -6.62 13.61 14.36
N GLY A 194 -5.38 13.35 13.94
CA GLY A 194 -5.06 12.81 12.61
C GLY A 194 -4.75 11.32 12.60
N ALA A 195 -4.45 10.73 13.76
CA ALA A 195 -4.21 9.29 13.90
C ALA A 195 -5.50 8.55 14.27
N ILE A 196 -5.80 7.49 13.52
CA ILE A 196 -6.86 6.54 13.86
C ILE A 196 -6.23 5.37 14.64
N PRO A 197 -6.62 5.14 15.91
CA PRO A 197 -6.08 4.05 16.75
C PRO A 197 -6.09 2.68 16.09
N SER A 198 -7.20 2.35 15.41
CA SER A 198 -7.42 1.07 14.73
C SER A 198 -6.43 0.80 13.58
N GLY A 199 -5.85 1.84 12.99
CA GLY A 199 -4.84 1.70 11.92
C GLY A 199 -3.38 1.73 12.38
N THR A 200 -3.11 2.11 13.62
CA THR A 200 -1.74 2.36 14.12
C THR A 200 -1.38 1.55 15.35
N GLY A 201 -2.36 0.92 16.00
CA GLY A 201 -2.19 0.32 17.33
C GLY A 201 -2.00 1.36 18.44
N ALA A 202 -2.20 2.66 18.15
CA ALA A 202 -2.08 3.72 19.13
C ALA A 202 -3.16 3.58 20.21
N ARG A 203 -2.81 3.87 21.48
CA ARG A 203 -3.76 3.79 22.61
C ARG A 203 -4.86 4.84 22.55
N ARG A 204 -4.64 5.94 21.83
CA ARG A 204 -5.57 7.07 21.70
C ARG A 204 -5.36 7.79 20.38
N ALA A 205 -6.43 8.36 19.85
CA ALA A 205 -6.34 9.30 18.74
C ALA A 205 -5.49 10.50 19.18
N SER A 206 -4.59 10.96 18.31
CA SER A 206 -3.65 12.05 18.63
C SER A 206 -3.53 13.02 17.46
N LEU A 207 -3.19 14.28 17.78
CA LEU A 207 -2.72 15.26 16.81
C LEU A 207 -1.41 14.77 16.16
N LEU A 208 -1.23 15.05 14.88
CA LEU A 208 -0.05 14.64 14.14
C LEU A 208 0.74 15.85 13.61
N GLY A 209 2.06 15.71 13.54
CA GLY A 209 2.95 16.73 12.99
C GLY A 209 3.27 17.89 13.93
N SER A 210 3.88 18.94 13.36
CA SER A 210 4.35 20.13 14.06
C SER A 210 4.00 21.38 13.26
N ILE A 211 3.64 22.46 13.94
CA ILE A 211 3.35 23.74 13.30
C ILE A 211 4.61 24.60 13.35
N THR A 212 5.11 25.00 12.18
CA THR A 212 6.22 25.94 12.04
C THR A 212 5.65 27.29 11.61
N PRO A 213 5.71 28.35 12.45
CA PRO A 213 5.22 29.67 12.10
C PRO A 213 5.91 30.24 10.85
N GLY A 214 5.14 30.95 10.03
CA GLY A 214 5.64 31.71 8.89
C GLY A 214 6.18 33.08 9.30
N ARG A 215 6.23 34.02 8.35
CA ARG A 215 6.70 35.40 8.61
C ARG A 215 5.76 36.22 9.49
N GLU A 216 4.46 35.91 9.44
CA GLU A 216 3.43 36.63 10.19
C GLU A 216 3.09 35.93 11.52
N PRO A 217 2.58 36.64 12.52
CA PRO A 217 2.13 36.05 13.78
C PRO A 217 1.12 34.92 13.55
N LEU A 218 1.41 33.73 14.10
CA LEU A 218 0.53 32.56 14.00
C LEU A 218 -0.74 32.79 14.84
N ARG A 219 -1.90 32.70 14.19
CA ARG A 219 -3.21 32.62 14.85
C ARG A 219 -3.91 31.33 14.42
N LEU A 220 -4.10 30.42 15.37
CA LEU A 220 -4.82 29.18 15.14
C LEU A 220 -6.33 29.38 15.37
N PRO A 221 -7.20 28.66 14.65
CA PRO A 221 -8.62 28.64 14.95
C PRO A 221 -8.90 27.97 16.31
N GLU A 222 -10.08 28.23 16.87
CA GLU A 222 -10.58 27.43 17.99
C GLU A 222 -10.72 25.95 17.59
N PRO A 223 -10.39 24.99 18.47
CA PRO A 223 -10.52 23.57 18.16
C PRO A 223 -11.92 23.22 17.68
N ALA A 224 -12.00 22.52 16.55
CA ALA A 224 -13.28 22.05 16.03
C ALA A 224 -13.87 20.96 16.94
N GLY A 225 -15.19 20.99 17.15
CA GLY A 225 -15.89 20.02 18.01
C GLY A 225 -16.06 18.63 17.38
N GLU A 226 -16.03 18.54 16.05
CA GLU A 226 -16.20 17.28 15.31
C GLU A 226 -15.23 17.17 14.13
N PRO A 227 -14.75 15.95 13.81
CA PRO A 227 -13.91 15.73 12.64
C PRO A 227 -14.69 15.85 11.32
N PRO A 228 -14.05 16.36 10.25
CA PRO A 228 -14.68 16.42 8.93
C PRO A 228 -14.98 15.02 8.40
N ARG A 229 -16.17 14.85 7.81
CA ARG A 229 -16.62 13.56 7.23
C ARG A 229 -16.44 13.48 5.72
N VAL A 230 -16.26 14.63 5.06
CA VAL A 230 -16.17 14.72 3.59
C VAL A 230 -15.11 15.76 3.22
N LEU A 231 -14.22 15.36 2.32
CA LEU A 231 -13.33 16.28 1.60
C LEU A 231 -13.88 16.45 0.18
N ARG A 232 -14.03 17.71 -0.26
CA ARG A 232 -14.40 18.03 -1.64
C ARG A 232 -13.27 18.84 -2.26
N VAL A 233 -12.63 18.29 -3.29
CA VAL A 233 -11.69 19.04 -4.12
C VAL A 233 -12.50 19.87 -5.10
N VAL A 234 -12.51 21.18 -4.92
CA VAL A 234 -13.06 22.12 -5.90
C VAL A 234 -11.93 22.55 -6.82
N GLY A 235 -12.14 22.45 -8.14
CA GLY A 235 -11.20 23.03 -9.11
C GLY A 235 -11.07 24.52 -8.82
N GLY A 236 -9.83 25.03 -8.85
CA GLY A 236 -9.60 26.47 -8.75
C GLY A 236 -10.29 27.22 -9.89
N PRO A 237 -10.61 28.51 -9.70
CA PRO A 237 -11.11 29.37 -10.79
C PRO A 237 -10.13 29.44 -11.96
#